data_AF-A0A3M1UNA2-F1
#
_entry.id   AF-A0A3M1UNA2-F1
#
_cell.length_a   1.000
_cell.length_b   1.000
_cell.length_c   1.000
_cell.angle_alpha   90.00
_cell.angle_beta   90.00
_cell.angle_gamma   90.00
#
_symmetry.space_group_name_H-M   'P 1'
#
loop_
_entity.id
_entity.type
_entity.pdbx_description
1 polymer ?
#
loop_
_entity_poly.entity_id
_entity_poly.type
_entity_poly.pdbx_seq_one_letter_code
_entity_poly.pdbx_strand_id
1 'polypeptide(L)'
;MQVQLLLAQIERFKEYLRKKPDFRSLYAWEALRHFQQHWDIAAADFGAMYARSLQNSQSQRLWKREAWYPREIMLGFIALSPDFVRNMFADLFDENQPLTQRMQRFSFCCDALLEDYARLPGKSREDAHFHHAHMLFVYLALRFPGQYTLFNYEAFRRCMQSVGSRNIPAEFEVERFVKLSRAVYTFMQKDQELLELHRRRLDSRQHYLQPAMLLVDEFYQVMDKA
;
A
#
# COMPACT_ATOMS: atom_id res chain seq x y z
N MET A 1 20.87 7.81 7.98
CA MET A 1 19.82 8.48 8.77
C MET A 1 20.40 8.88 10.10
N GLN A 2 20.21 10.13 10.50
CA GLN A 2 20.65 10.63 11.82
C GLN A 2 19.51 10.44 12.82
N VAL A 3 19.77 9.72 13.90
CA VAL A 3 18.73 9.34 14.88
C VAL A 3 18.08 10.56 15.52
N GLN A 4 18.87 11.58 15.89
CA GLN A 4 18.35 12.82 16.50
C GLN A 4 17.38 13.55 15.56
N LEU A 5 17.69 13.63 14.27
CA LEU A 5 16.80 14.25 13.29
C LEU A 5 15.51 13.44 13.09
N LEU A 6 15.60 12.10 13.06
CA LEU A 6 14.42 11.24 13.00
C LEU A 6 13.50 11.45 14.21
N LEU A 7 14.06 11.47 15.43
CA LEU A 7 13.28 11.71 16.65
C LEU A 7 12.62 13.10 16.62
N ALA A 8 13.31 14.12 16.12
CA ALA A 8 12.72 15.44 15.93
C ALA A 8 11.57 15.43 14.91
N GLN A 9 11.66 14.68 13.82
CA GLN A 9 10.54 14.53 12.89
C GLN A 9 9.37 13.75 13.50
N ILE A 10 9.64 12.73 14.32
CA ILE A 10 8.59 11.99 15.07
C ILE A 10 7.85 12.93 16.03
N GLU A 11 8.55 13.82 16.73
CA GLU A 11 7.92 14.85 17.57
C GLU A 11 7.01 15.77 16.75
N ARG A 12 7.47 16.25 15.59
CA ARG A 12 6.63 17.06 14.67
C ARG A 12 5.40 16.29 14.21
N PHE A 13 5.52 14.99 13.96
CA PHE A 13 4.39 14.15 13.62
C PHE A 13 3.41 13.99 14.78
N LYS A 14 3.87 13.84 16.02
CA LYS A 14 3.00 13.86 17.21
C LYS A 14 2.27 15.20 17.36
N GLU A 15 2.95 16.32 17.17
CA GLU A 15 2.32 17.64 17.17
C GLU A 15 1.23 17.77 16.09
N TYR A 16 1.51 17.25 14.90
CA TYR A 16 0.52 17.17 13.83
C TYR A 16 -0.69 16.36 14.27
N LEU A 17 -0.53 15.16 14.84
CA LEU A 17 -1.63 14.32 15.33
C LEU A 17 -2.44 15.00 16.46
N ARG A 18 -1.79 15.74 17.36
CA ARG A 18 -2.48 16.49 18.44
C ARG A 18 -3.41 17.58 17.89
N LYS A 19 -3.05 18.19 16.76
CA LYS A 19 -3.85 19.27 16.12
C LYS A 19 -5.11 18.78 15.39
N LYS A 20 -5.51 17.51 15.56
CA LYS A 20 -6.64 16.86 14.87
C LYS A 20 -6.58 17.03 13.34
N PRO A 21 -5.53 16.52 12.69
CA PRO A 21 -5.42 16.65 11.26
C PRO A 21 -6.50 15.80 10.61
N ASP A 22 -7.37 16.51 9.90
CA ASP A 22 -8.57 16.02 9.27
C ASP A 22 -8.34 14.75 8.43
N PHE A 23 -9.03 13.66 8.84
CA PHE A 23 -9.63 12.50 8.17
C PHE A 23 -8.99 11.82 6.92
N ARG A 24 -7.96 12.40 6.29
CA ARG A 24 -7.52 12.02 4.94
C ARG A 24 -6.70 10.73 4.88
N SER A 25 -6.26 10.15 5.98
CA SER A 25 -5.51 8.88 5.98
C SER A 25 -6.28 7.71 6.57
N LEU A 26 -7.36 7.96 7.32
CA LEU A 26 -8.07 6.90 8.03
C LEU A 26 -8.79 5.91 7.11
N TYR A 27 -9.14 6.33 5.89
CA TYR A 27 -9.70 5.41 4.91
C TYR A 27 -8.76 4.23 4.60
N ALA A 28 -7.44 4.41 4.68
CA ALA A 28 -6.47 3.34 4.42
C ALA A 28 -6.54 2.27 5.52
N TRP A 29 -6.83 2.69 6.75
CA TRP A 29 -7.02 1.80 7.89
C TRP A 29 -8.35 1.04 7.83
N GLU A 30 -9.41 1.65 7.28
CA GLU A 30 -10.66 0.94 6.97
C GLU A 30 -10.45 -0.05 5.83
N ALA A 31 -9.79 0.36 4.75
CA ALA A 31 -9.47 -0.52 3.62
C ALA A 31 -8.63 -1.73 4.09
N LEU A 32 -7.65 -1.50 4.98
CA LEU A 32 -6.86 -2.58 5.57
C LEU A 32 -7.73 -3.55 6.38
N ARG A 33 -8.62 -3.04 7.25
CA ARG A 33 -9.53 -3.90 8.02
C ARG A 33 -10.42 -4.72 7.11
N HIS A 34 -11.03 -4.07 6.11
CA HIS A 34 -11.94 -4.69 5.16
C HIS A 34 -11.24 -5.77 4.33
N PHE A 35 -10.06 -5.48 3.79
CA PHE A 35 -9.26 -6.44 3.05
C PHE A 35 -8.92 -7.67 3.89
N GLN A 36 -8.45 -7.47 5.13
CA GLN A 36 -8.11 -8.56 6.06
C GLN A 36 -9.32 -9.45 6.41
N GLN A 37 -10.55 -8.92 6.34
CA GLN A 37 -11.77 -9.67 6.62
C GLN A 37 -12.32 -10.44 5.41
N HIS A 38 -11.97 -10.03 4.19
CA HIS A 38 -12.65 -10.49 2.98
C HIS A 38 -11.74 -11.12 1.93
N TRP A 39 -10.42 -10.94 2.04
CA TRP A 39 -9.46 -11.57 1.14
C TRP A 39 -9.31 -13.05 1.46
N ASP A 40 -9.64 -13.90 0.49
CA ASP A 40 -9.42 -15.34 0.54
C ASP A 40 -8.93 -15.81 -0.83
N ILE A 41 -7.62 -16.09 -0.91
CA ILE A 41 -6.99 -16.53 -2.15
C ILE A 41 -7.49 -17.89 -2.63
N ALA A 42 -8.15 -18.68 -1.78
CA ALA A 42 -8.72 -19.98 -2.13
C ALA A 42 -10.22 -19.90 -2.47
N ALA A 43 -10.82 -18.70 -2.47
CA ALA A 43 -12.25 -18.53 -2.74
C ALA A 43 -12.64 -19.13 -4.10
N ALA A 44 -13.78 -19.83 -4.15
CA ALA A 44 -14.29 -20.47 -5.36
C ALA A 44 -14.52 -19.44 -6.48
N ASP A 45 -15.19 -18.32 -6.17
CA ASP A 45 -15.31 -17.17 -7.05
C ASP A 45 -14.26 -16.12 -6.69
N PHE A 46 -13.10 -16.20 -7.36
CA PHE A 46 -11.99 -15.28 -7.13
C PHE A 46 -12.33 -13.84 -7.52
N GLY A 47 -13.13 -13.63 -8.57
CA GLY A 47 -13.53 -12.30 -9.04
C GLY A 47 -14.44 -11.58 -8.05
N ALA A 48 -15.47 -12.27 -7.56
CA ALA A 48 -16.35 -11.73 -6.52
C ALA A 48 -15.59 -11.48 -5.21
N MET A 49 -14.67 -12.38 -4.83
CA MET A 49 -13.80 -12.21 -3.67
C MET A 49 -12.92 -10.96 -3.82
N TYR A 50 -12.18 -10.84 -4.93
CA TYR A 50 -11.32 -9.70 -5.22
C TYR A 50 -12.13 -8.39 -5.18
N ALA A 51 -13.25 -8.34 -5.91
CA ALA A 51 -14.11 -7.17 -5.96
C ALA A 51 -14.58 -6.75 -4.56
N ARG A 52 -14.96 -7.71 -3.71
CA ARG A 52 -15.42 -7.49 -2.34
C ARG A 52 -14.30 -7.04 -1.41
N SER A 53 -13.11 -7.63 -1.51
CA SER A 53 -11.97 -7.30 -0.64
C SER A 53 -11.44 -5.87 -0.80
N LEU A 54 -11.70 -5.26 -1.97
CA LEU A 54 -11.30 -3.89 -2.29
C LEU A 54 -12.48 -2.91 -2.26
N GLN A 55 -13.59 -3.30 -1.63
CA GLN A 55 -14.65 -2.36 -1.28
C GLN A 55 -14.25 -1.56 -0.03
N ASN A 56 -14.78 -0.35 0.08
CA ASN A 56 -14.65 0.47 1.28
C ASN A 56 -15.92 1.32 1.40
N SER A 57 -16.46 1.43 2.63
CA SER A 57 -17.74 2.09 2.89
C SER A 57 -17.62 3.62 2.94
N GLN A 58 -16.45 4.17 3.31
CA GLN A 58 -16.24 5.62 3.44
C GLN A 58 -15.40 6.24 2.34
N SER A 59 -14.72 5.44 1.54
CA SER A 59 -13.77 5.89 0.53
C SER A 59 -14.16 5.40 -0.85
N GLN A 60 -14.98 6.24 -1.48
CA GLN A 60 -14.87 6.47 -2.91
C GLN A 60 -13.49 7.06 -3.31
N ARG A 61 -12.53 7.30 -2.41
CA ARG A 61 -11.32 8.08 -2.72
C ARG A 61 -10.10 7.23 -3.09
N LEU A 62 -9.75 6.21 -2.31
CA LEU A 62 -8.66 5.28 -2.65
C LEU A 62 -8.95 4.57 -3.98
N TRP A 63 -10.17 4.05 -4.13
CA TRP A 63 -10.57 3.23 -5.26
C TRP A 63 -11.28 3.95 -6.41
N LYS A 64 -11.63 5.26 -6.33
CA LYS A 64 -12.14 6.00 -7.52
C LYS A 64 -11.16 6.98 -8.17
N ARG A 65 -9.97 7.22 -7.61
CA ARG A 65 -8.96 8.08 -8.24
C ARG A 65 -7.82 7.27 -8.83
N GLU A 66 -6.86 6.88 -8.01
CA GLU A 66 -5.62 6.26 -8.49
C GLU A 66 -5.74 4.74 -8.63
N ALA A 67 -6.57 4.09 -7.80
CA ALA A 67 -6.74 2.64 -7.83
C ALA A 67 -8.00 2.17 -8.59
N TRP A 68 -8.75 3.08 -9.22
CA TRP A 68 -9.95 2.71 -9.99
C TRP A 68 -9.60 1.90 -11.24
N TYR A 69 -8.76 2.47 -12.11
CA TYR A 69 -8.34 1.81 -13.35
C TYR A 69 -7.63 0.47 -13.09
N PRO A 70 -6.64 0.36 -12.17
CA PRO A 70 -6.05 -0.93 -11.84
C PRO A 70 -7.09 -1.99 -11.40
N ARG A 71 -8.07 -1.60 -10.58
CA ARG A 71 -9.12 -2.52 -10.11
C ARG A 71 -9.98 -3.03 -11.27
N GLU A 72 -10.44 -2.15 -12.15
CA GLU A 72 -11.29 -2.53 -13.28
C GLU A 72 -10.53 -3.41 -14.28
N ILE A 73 -9.28 -3.07 -14.59
CA ILE A 73 -8.42 -3.90 -15.44
C ILE A 73 -8.21 -5.28 -14.81
N MET A 74 -7.92 -5.34 -13.51
CA MET A 74 -7.71 -6.61 -12.82
C MET A 74 -8.98 -7.47 -12.80
N LEU A 75 -10.17 -6.88 -12.66
CA LEU A 75 -11.43 -7.61 -12.82
C LEU A 75 -11.60 -8.16 -14.24
N GLY A 76 -11.19 -7.40 -15.26
CA GLY A 76 -11.13 -7.89 -16.65
C GLY A 76 -10.18 -9.08 -16.82
N PHE A 77 -8.99 -9.00 -16.21
CA PHE A 77 -8.02 -10.09 -16.17
C PHE A 77 -8.55 -11.35 -15.46
N ILE A 78 -9.23 -11.17 -14.33
CA ILE A 78 -9.83 -12.29 -13.59
C ILE A 78 -10.96 -12.93 -14.41
N ALA A 79 -11.76 -12.13 -15.12
CA ALA A 79 -12.81 -12.65 -16.00
C ALA A 79 -12.24 -13.44 -17.19
N LEU A 80 -11.04 -13.09 -17.67
CA LEU A 80 -10.33 -13.81 -18.73
C LEU A 80 -9.74 -15.14 -18.22
N SER A 81 -9.00 -15.10 -17.11
CA SER A 81 -8.25 -16.25 -16.61
C SER A 81 -8.12 -16.20 -15.08
N PRO A 82 -9.16 -16.62 -14.34
CA PRO A 82 -9.23 -16.44 -12.89
C PRO A 82 -8.12 -17.18 -12.14
N ASP A 83 -7.79 -18.41 -12.55
CA ASP A 83 -6.76 -19.20 -11.90
C ASP A 83 -5.35 -18.68 -12.18
N PHE A 84 -5.12 -18.13 -13.37
CA PHE A 84 -3.84 -17.49 -13.69
C PHE A 84 -3.62 -16.26 -12.81
N VAL A 85 -4.63 -15.38 -12.69
CA VAL A 85 -4.53 -14.21 -11.81
C VAL A 85 -4.42 -14.61 -10.33
N ARG A 86 -5.13 -15.66 -9.90
CA ARG A 86 -4.97 -16.21 -8.54
C ARG A 86 -3.53 -16.61 -8.27
N ASN A 87 -2.88 -17.29 -9.21
CA ASN A 87 -1.46 -17.66 -9.11
C ASN A 87 -0.53 -16.44 -9.13
N MET A 88 -0.84 -15.39 -9.89
CA MET A 88 -0.08 -14.13 -9.84
C MET A 88 -0.09 -13.51 -8.44
N PHE A 89 -1.25 -13.46 -7.78
CA PHE A 89 -1.33 -12.98 -6.40
C PHE A 89 -0.63 -13.91 -5.41
N ALA A 90 -0.67 -15.22 -5.64
CA ALA A 90 0.06 -16.18 -4.81
C ALA A 90 1.57 -15.96 -4.90
N ASP A 91 2.13 -15.80 -6.10
CA ASP A 91 3.55 -15.48 -6.33
C ASP A 91 3.91 -14.10 -5.74
N LEU A 92 3.06 -13.08 -5.95
CA LEU A 92 3.27 -11.75 -5.34
C LEU A 92 3.32 -11.82 -3.82
N PHE A 93 2.58 -12.74 -3.19
CA PHE A 93 2.52 -12.87 -1.74
C PHE A 93 3.49 -13.92 -1.16
N ASP A 94 4.33 -14.56 -1.97
CA ASP A 94 5.32 -15.52 -1.50
C ASP A 94 6.55 -14.81 -0.89
N GLU A 95 6.50 -14.50 0.40
CA GLU A 95 7.60 -13.82 1.11
C GLU A 95 8.92 -14.62 1.17
N ASN A 96 8.98 -15.85 0.63
CA ASN A 96 10.22 -16.62 0.48
C ASN A 96 11.03 -16.18 -0.75
N GLN A 97 10.45 -15.42 -1.68
CA GLN A 97 11.12 -14.89 -2.86
C GLN A 97 11.45 -13.40 -2.73
N PRO A 98 12.53 -12.91 -3.37
CA PRO A 98 12.87 -11.49 -3.38
C PRO A 98 11.70 -10.61 -3.86
N LEU A 99 11.46 -9.50 -3.16
CA LEU A 99 10.36 -8.58 -3.46
C LEU A 99 10.44 -8.08 -4.91
N THR A 100 11.63 -7.70 -5.34
CA THR A 100 11.86 -7.18 -6.70
C THR A 100 11.44 -8.21 -7.75
N GLN A 101 11.78 -9.48 -7.53
CA GLN A 101 11.45 -10.56 -8.45
C GLN A 101 9.94 -10.80 -8.52
N ARG A 102 9.25 -10.84 -7.38
CA ARG A 102 7.79 -11.01 -7.31
C ARG A 102 7.04 -9.88 -8.01
N MET A 103 7.47 -8.64 -7.78
CA MET A 103 6.87 -7.47 -8.43
C MET A 103 7.08 -7.50 -9.95
N GLN A 104 8.29 -7.86 -10.40
CA GLN A 104 8.59 -7.98 -11.83
C GLN A 104 7.77 -9.08 -12.51
N ARG A 105 7.64 -10.26 -11.87
CA ARG A 105 6.79 -11.35 -12.37
C ARG A 105 5.33 -10.93 -12.47
N PHE A 106 4.81 -10.26 -11.44
CA PHE A 106 3.44 -9.77 -11.45
C PHE A 106 3.19 -8.78 -12.60
N SER A 107 4.09 -7.80 -12.79
CA SER A 107 4.00 -6.86 -13.92
C SER A 107 4.07 -7.55 -15.27
N PHE A 108 5.01 -8.48 -15.46
CA PHE A 108 5.13 -9.25 -16.70
C PHE A 108 3.85 -10.04 -17.01
N CYS A 109 3.24 -10.66 -16.00
CA CYS A 109 1.96 -11.35 -16.18
C CYS A 109 0.81 -10.38 -16.50
N CYS A 110 0.83 -9.16 -15.96
CA CYS A 110 -0.14 -8.12 -16.33
C CYS A 110 0.02 -7.68 -17.78
N ASP A 111 1.25 -7.54 -18.27
CA ASP A 111 1.52 -7.20 -19.68
C ASP A 111 0.95 -8.26 -20.62
N ALA A 112 1.20 -9.54 -20.32
CA ALA A 112 0.65 -10.65 -21.11
C ALA A 112 -0.89 -10.66 -21.13
N LEU A 113 -1.53 -10.47 -19.97
CA LEU A 113 -2.99 -10.40 -19.88
C LEU A 113 -3.57 -9.16 -20.55
N LEU A 114 -2.84 -8.04 -20.57
CA LEU A 114 -3.26 -6.82 -21.25
C LEU A 114 -3.34 -7.03 -22.77
N GLU A 115 -2.37 -7.75 -23.35
CA GLU A 115 -2.39 -8.11 -24.76
C GLU A 115 -3.61 -8.97 -25.12
N ASP A 116 -3.93 -9.97 -24.28
CA ASP A 116 -5.10 -10.84 -24.50
C ASP A 116 -6.41 -10.08 -24.28
N TYR A 117 -6.48 -9.23 -23.26
CA TYR A 117 -7.63 -8.37 -22.98
C TYR A 117 -7.91 -7.38 -24.10
N ALA A 118 -6.87 -6.80 -24.71
CA ALA A 118 -7.00 -5.89 -25.84
C ALA A 118 -7.54 -6.56 -27.12
N ARG A 119 -7.49 -7.90 -27.23
CA ARG A 119 -8.04 -8.67 -28.37
C ARG A 119 -9.53 -8.98 -28.21
N LEU A 120 -10.14 -8.70 -27.05
CA LEU A 120 -11.56 -9.00 -26.82
C LEU A 120 -12.48 -8.11 -27.67
N PRO A 121 -13.52 -8.69 -28.32
CA PRO A 121 -14.50 -7.92 -29.07
C PRO A 121 -15.21 -6.87 -28.20
N GLY A 122 -15.33 -5.64 -28.70
CA GLY A 122 -16.11 -4.58 -28.05
C GLY A 122 -15.43 -3.90 -26.85
N LYS A 123 -14.16 -4.20 -26.57
CA LYS A 123 -13.36 -3.46 -25.57
C LYS A 123 -12.60 -2.32 -26.24
N SER A 124 -12.64 -1.14 -25.62
CA SER A 124 -11.68 -0.07 -25.91
C SER A 124 -10.28 -0.58 -25.58
N ARG A 125 -9.31 -0.32 -26.47
CA ARG A 125 -7.92 -0.69 -26.24
C ARG A 125 -7.41 0.10 -25.04
N GLU A 126 -7.23 -0.60 -23.93
CA GLU A 126 -6.56 -0.06 -22.75
C GLU A 126 -5.05 -0.21 -23.00
N ASP A 127 -4.32 0.90 -23.01
CA ASP A 127 -2.89 0.90 -23.31
C ASP A 127 -2.01 0.62 -22.09
N ALA A 128 -2.61 0.52 -20.90
CA ALA A 128 -1.90 0.29 -19.65
C ALA A 128 -2.70 -0.56 -18.67
N HIS A 129 -2.00 -1.37 -17.89
CA HIS A 129 -2.59 -2.16 -16.80
C HIS A 129 -2.53 -1.43 -15.44
N PHE A 130 -1.82 -0.30 -15.34
CA PHE A 130 -1.71 0.57 -14.16
C PHE A 130 -1.19 -0.10 -12.86
N HIS A 131 -0.62 -1.31 -12.94
CA HIS A 131 -0.04 -2.03 -11.80
C HIS A 131 1.46 -1.75 -11.63
N HIS A 132 1.80 -0.47 -11.47
CA HIS A 132 3.17 -0.07 -11.11
C HIS A 132 3.42 -0.26 -9.62
N ALA A 133 4.62 0.13 -9.14
CA ALA A 133 5.03 -0.04 -7.74
C ALA A 133 3.97 0.44 -6.74
N HIS A 134 3.33 1.59 -6.98
CA HIS A 134 2.26 2.09 -6.13
C HIS A 134 1.15 1.06 -5.85
N MET A 135 0.58 0.46 -6.90
CA MET A 135 -0.53 -0.49 -6.77
C MET A 135 -0.07 -1.82 -6.15
N LEU A 136 1.12 -2.31 -6.50
CA LEU A 136 1.66 -3.54 -5.90
C LEU A 136 1.91 -3.38 -4.40
N PHE A 137 2.39 -2.22 -3.98
CA PHE A 137 2.55 -1.91 -2.55
C PHE A 137 1.22 -1.73 -1.83
N VAL A 138 0.14 -1.30 -2.50
CA VAL A 138 -1.21 -1.36 -1.92
C VAL A 138 -1.57 -2.80 -1.59
N TYR A 139 -1.43 -3.74 -2.53
CA TYR A 139 -1.72 -5.16 -2.26
C TYR A 139 -0.85 -5.73 -1.14
N LEU A 140 0.46 -5.44 -1.15
CA LEU A 140 1.40 -5.93 -0.13
C LEU A 140 1.12 -5.34 1.25
N ALA A 141 0.84 -4.04 1.36
CA ALA A 141 0.50 -3.38 2.62
C ALA A 141 -0.84 -3.86 3.18
N LEU A 142 -1.82 -4.13 2.32
CA LEU A 142 -3.10 -4.70 2.73
C LEU A 142 -2.95 -6.15 3.19
N ARG A 143 -2.13 -6.97 2.51
CA ARG A 143 -1.92 -8.39 2.83
C ARG A 143 -1.00 -8.62 4.03
N PHE A 144 0.05 -7.83 4.15
CA PHE A 144 1.09 -7.94 5.18
C PHE A 144 1.35 -6.57 5.85
N PRO A 145 0.38 -6.07 6.63
CA PRO A 145 0.43 -4.71 7.18
C PRO A 145 1.60 -4.43 8.12
N GLY A 146 2.18 -5.45 8.75
CA GLY A 146 3.38 -5.28 9.58
C GLY A 146 4.70 -5.22 8.79
N GLN A 147 4.65 -5.50 7.48
CA GLN A 147 5.84 -5.70 6.64
C GLN A 147 6.00 -4.62 5.56
N TYR A 148 4.91 -4.03 5.10
CA TYR A 148 4.91 -3.06 4.01
C TYR A 148 4.05 -1.84 4.36
N THR A 149 4.56 -0.66 3.99
CA THR A 149 3.81 0.59 3.94
C THR A 149 3.35 0.87 2.51
N LEU A 150 2.53 1.90 2.27
CA LEU A 150 2.23 2.37 0.92
C LEU A 150 3.47 3.00 0.27
N PHE A 151 3.54 2.91 -1.06
CA PHE A 151 4.69 3.41 -1.83
C PHE A 151 4.42 4.81 -2.37
N ASN A 152 4.87 5.83 -1.63
CA ASN A 152 4.94 7.21 -2.10
C ASN A 152 6.41 7.66 -2.09
N TYR A 153 7.07 7.52 -3.24
CA TYR A 153 8.51 7.74 -3.34
C TYR A 153 8.92 9.18 -3.01
N GLU A 154 8.17 10.18 -3.47
CA GLU A 154 8.51 11.59 -3.23
C GLU A 154 8.40 11.95 -1.74
N ALA A 155 7.31 11.54 -1.07
CA ALA A 155 7.14 11.76 0.36
C ALA A 155 8.25 11.05 1.18
N PHE A 156 8.58 9.81 0.80
CA PHE A 156 9.70 9.07 1.38
C PHE A 156 11.04 9.79 1.17
N ARG A 157 11.33 10.24 -0.06
CA ARG A 157 12.58 10.91 -0.42
C ARG A 157 12.77 12.18 0.39
N ARG A 158 11.73 13.03 0.49
CA ARG A 158 11.77 14.26 1.30
C ARG A 158 11.95 13.95 2.78
N CYS A 159 11.25 12.95 3.31
CA CYS A 159 11.45 12.50 4.68
C CYS A 159 12.90 12.00 4.92
N MET A 160 13.48 11.23 3.99
CA MET A 160 14.85 10.75 4.12
C MET A 160 15.88 11.89 4.08
N GLN A 161 15.63 12.93 3.29
CA GLN A 161 16.44 14.15 3.27
C GLN A 161 16.36 14.88 4.62
N SER A 162 15.17 15.06 5.18
CA SER A 162 14.96 15.78 6.45
C SER A 162 15.59 15.09 7.66
N VAL A 163 15.77 13.76 7.60
CA VAL A 163 16.49 12.97 8.63
C VAL A 163 17.98 12.78 8.33
N GLY A 164 18.53 13.56 7.40
CA GLY A 164 19.95 13.58 7.06
C GLY A 164 20.47 12.28 6.46
N SER A 165 19.65 11.56 5.69
CA SER A 165 20.10 10.39 4.94
C SER A 165 20.93 10.82 3.73
N ARG A 166 22.15 10.29 3.61
CA ARG A 166 23.08 10.61 2.51
C ARG A 166 22.94 9.70 1.30
N ASN A 167 22.43 8.49 1.49
CA ASN A 167 22.28 7.48 0.44
C ASN A 167 20.81 7.05 0.39
N ILE A 168 19.99 7.89 -0.23
CA ILE A 168 18.56 7.65 -0.42
C ILE A 168 18.40 6.72 -1.63
N PRO A 169 17.68 5.60 -1.50
CA PRO A 169 17.47 4.70 -2.63
C PRO A 169 16.72 5.40 -3.75
N ALA A 170 17.03 5.04 -5.00
CA ALA A 170 16.25 5.41 -6.17
C ALA A 170 14.88 4.72 -6.14
N GLU A 171 13.94 5.21 -6.96
CA GLU A 171 12.55 4.73 -6.97
C GLU A 171 12.42 3.23 -7.29
N PHE A 172 13.29 2.70 -8.16
CA PHE A 172 13.31 1.27 -8.50
C PHE A 172 13.93 0.38 -7.42
N GLU A 173 14.62 0.94 -6.42
CA GLU A 173 15.28 0.19 -5.34
C GLU A 173 14.29 -0.13 -4.19
N VAL A 174 13.18 -0.79 -4.54
CA VAL A 174 12.03 -1.04 -3.65
C VAL A 174 12.39 -1.78 -2.36
N GLU A 175 13.37 -2.69 -2.39
CA GLU A 175 13.82 -3.40 -1.19
C GLU A 175 14.54 -2.50 -0.20
N ARG A 176 15.32 -1.52 -0.69
CA ARG A 176 15.95 -0.51 0.16
C ARG A 176 14.92 0.45 0.73
N PHE A 177 13.89 0.81 -0.04
CA PHE A 177 12.73 1.55 0.45
C PHE A 177 12.05 0.82 1.61
N VAL A 178 11.73 -0.48 1.46
CA VAL A 178 11.12 -1.30 2.53
C VAL A 178 12.02 -1.36 3.76
N LYS A 179 13.32 -1.62 3.57
CA LYS A 179 14.29 -1.69 4.67
C LYS A 179 14.34 -0.40 5.49
N LEU A 180 14.41 0.76 4.82
CA LEU A 180 14.42 2.05 5.49
C LEU A 180 13.07 2.38 6.15
N SER A 181 11.95 2.03 5.51
CA SER A 181 10.61 2.20 6.07
C SER A 181 10.42 1.38 7.35
N ARG A 182 10.90 0.12 7.36
CA ARG A 182 10.91 -0.73 8.56
C ARG A 182 11.80 -0.17 9.65
N ALA A 183 12.97 0.39 9.29
CA ALA A 183 13.85 1.04 10.26
C ALA A 183 13.16 2.23 10.93
N VAL A 184 12.50 3.11 10.15
CA VAL A 184 11.68 4.21 10.69
C VAL A 184 10.58 3.68 11.59
N TYR A 185 9.85 2.65 11.16
CA TYR A 185 8.78 2.04 11.93
C TYR A 185 9.24 1.53 13.29
N THR A 186 10.42 0.88 13.36
CA THR A 186 11.02 0.42 14.63
C THR A 186 11.24 1.55 15.64
N PHE A 187 11.57 2.76 15.20
CA PHE A 187 11.67 3.91 16.11
C PHE A 187 10.27 4.40 16.54
N MET A 188 9.32 4.47 15.61
CA MET A 188 7.94 4.86 15.91
C MET A 188 7.26 3.91 16.89
N GLN A 189 7.51 2.60 16.79
CA GLN A 189 6.96 1.59 17.70
C GLN A 189 7.49 1.69 19.13
N LYS A 190 8.61 2.38 19.35
CA LYS A 190 9.18 2.62 20.69
C LYS A 190 8.59 3.86 21.37
N ASP A 191 7.93 4.74 20.62
CA ASP A 191 7.32 5.95 21.15
C ASP A 191 5.87 5.66 21.60
N GLN A 192 5.68 5.42 22.90
CA GLN A 192 4.36 5.11 23.46
C GLN A 192 3.34 6.24 23.28
N GLU A 193 3.80 7.49 23.32
CA GLU A 193 2.91 8.64 23.15
C GLU A 193 2.38 8.71 21.72
N LEU A 194 3.25 8.49 20.73
CA LEU A 194 2.85 8.41 19.33
C LEU A 194 1.80 7.31 19.11
N LEU A 195 2.04 6.12 19.67
CA LEU A 195 1.11 4.99 19.53
C LEU A 195 -0.24 5.28 20.17
N GLU A 196 -0.26 5.97 21.32
CA GLU A 196 -1.50 6.35 22.00
C GLU A 196 -2.25 7.45 21.23
N LEU A 197 -1.55 8.48 20.73
CA LEU A 197 -2.14 9.50 19.86
C LEU A 197 -2.76 8.87 18.61
N HIS A 198 -2.04 7.93 17.99
CA HIS A 198 -2.53 7.19 16.84
C HIS A 198 -3.76 6.34 17.18
N ARG A 199 -3.77 5.62 18.30
CA ARG A 199 -4.89 4.76 18.71
C ARG A 199 -6.17 5.57 18.96
N ARG A 200 -6.06 6.73 19.64
CA ARG A 200 -7.23 7.56 20.02
C ARG A 200 -8.06 8.06 18.84
N ARG A 201 -7.47 8.17 17.66
CA ARG A 201 -8.17 8.61 16.43
C ARG A 201 -8.78 7.46 15.64
N LEU A 202 -8.49 6.19 15.97
CA LEU A 202 -9.06 5.04 15.28
C LEU A 202 -10.42 4.65 15.89
N ASP A 203 -11.46 4.59 15.06
CA ASP A 203 -12.72 3.94 15.41
C ASP A 203 -12.59 2.40 15.30
N SER A 204 -12.77 1.71 16.43
CA SER A 204 -12.76 0.24 16.52
C SER A 204 -13.73 -0.51 15.62
N ARG A 205 -14.84 0.12 15.21
CA ARG A 205 -15.84 -0.50 14.34
C ARG A 205 -15.44 -0.42 12.87
N GLN A 206 -14.60 0.55 12.51
CA GLN A 206 -14.31 0.90 11.12
C GLN A 206 -12.87 0.62 10.72
N HIS A 207 -11.92 0.78 11.64
CA HIS A 207 -10.50 0.80 11.32
C HIS A 207 -9.75 -0.41 11.86
N TYR A 208 -8.66 -0.75 11.17
CA TYR A 208 -7.71 -1.76 11.62
C TYR A 208 -6.96 -1.24 12.84
N LEU A 209 -6.98 -1.99 13.95
CA LEU A 209 -6.44 -1.52 15.24
C LEU A 209 -5.07 -2.10 15.60
N GLN A 210 -4.63 -3.14 14.88
CA GLN A 210 -3.33 -3.75 15.16
C GLN A 210 -2.19 -2.91 14.57
N PRO A 211 -0.96 -3.04 15.10
CA PRO A 211 0.20 -2.36 14.53
C PRO A 211 0.33 -2.63 13.02
N ALA A 212 0.40 -1.55 12.24
CA ALA A 212 0.62 -1.60 10.81
C ALA A 212 1.57 -0.47 10.37
N MET A 213 2.30 -0.73 9.30
CA MET A 213 3.22 0.21 8.68
C MET A 213 2.51 1.33 7.90
N LEU A 214 1.18 1.31 7.76
CA LEU A 214 0.42 2.46 7.24
C LEU A 214 0.71 3.75 8.02
N LEU A 215 1.06 3.65 9.30
CA LEU A 215 1.48 4.81 10.09
C LEU A 215 2.76 5.47 9.55
N VAL A 216 3.64 4.71 8.89
CA VAL A 216 4.86 5.21 8.24
C VAL A 216 4.52 6.02 6.98
N ASP A 217 3.57 5.55 6.18
CA ASP A 217 3.06 6.32 5.03
C ASP A 217 2.51 7.68 5.49
N GLU A 218 1.69 7.70 6.54
CA GLU A 218 1.20 8.96 7.10
C GLU A 218 2.32 9.87 7.60
N PHE A 219 3.32 9.30 8.27
CA PHE A 219 4.51 10.03 8.69
C PHE A 219 5.22 10.68 7.49
N TYR A 220 5.42 9.94 6.40
CA TYR A 220 6.00 10.48 5.17
C TYR A 220 5.15 11.60 4.56
N GLN A 221 3.83 11.42 4.47
CA GLN A 221 2.94 12.43 3.89
C GLN A 221 2.88 13.74 4.68
N VAL A 222 3.03 13.68 6.02
CA VAL A 222 3.09 14.90 6.84
C VAL A 222 4.40 15.64 6.61
N MET A 223 5.50 14.91 6.44
CA MET A 223 6.80 15.51 6.14
C MET A 223 6.89 16.05 4.71
N ASP A 224 6.05 15.56 3.79
CA ASP A 224 5.98 16.05 2.40
C ASP A 224 5.41 17.47 2.27
N LYS A 225 4.57 17.89 3.24
CA LYS A 225 3.81 19.15 3.23
C LYS A 225 4.44 20.27 4.07
N ALA A 226 5.63 20.04 4.60
CA ALA A 226 6.37 20.95 5.46
C ALA A 226 7.56 21.57 4.74
#